data_AF-A0A8C7KEE2-F1
#
_entry.id   AF-A0A8C7KEE2-F1
#
_cell.length_a   1.000
_cell.length_b   1.000
_cell.length_c   1.000
_cell.angle_alpha   90.00
_cell.angle_beta   90.00
_cell.angle_gamma   90.00
#
_symmetry.space_group_name_H-M   'P 1'
#
loop_
_entity.id
_entity.type
_entity.pdbx_description
1 polymer ?
#
loop_
_entity_poly.entity_id
_entity_poly.type
_entity_poly.pdbx_seq_one_letter_code
_entity_poly.pdbx_strand_id
1 'polypeptide(L)'
;PLDLGMLYDCRMNHFVRVLYAFPLSLPRTHTEVKCIEGDSLQDRFRALDVTAPLRASVLSGLVEVGGAAGYLNHPVQTTTRLDMLSHRVLQEETVRTQRKATHVVMAVLYGAQAFFIFDSKHINRQLICSTPSIQKIFSSLTDSEKVNSLLYQCTVHSDVDPTTTMDYDTAVEVYQSLPKHLGQRGEKAVPVRVWLYPLKNLDHAAACVEFEISEDLLLRAEKVLEHLRRVTMRCQDMMSDHNNAYVMKWFPYAKDKLTQFSQLLSEYQVEFQKILAKATEFIRENGESGLLWFRAILKKHDQSPFTPQALDHWLHNKEAEVNAVNICKTKNLPIVKSEKELETVLLDSQTDRVLCFTLTSLEDEDPFLSTMKQHKHSQQLYQISVFLDPSIRLYQQGSLITTNFQLGLNLIQSGSRDKTELCPPAVSTVNHQKT
;
A
#
# COMPACT_ATOMS: atom_id res chain seq x y z
N PRO A 1 6.87 -21.63 -14.55
CA PRO A 1 6.71 -22.95 -13.90
C PRO A 1 7.82 -23.16 -12.88
N LEU A 2 7.59 -23.97 -11.85
CA LEU A 2 8.52 -24.19 -10.76
C LEU A 2 8.45 -25.67 -10.39
N ASP A 3 9.48 -26.41 -10.79
CA ASP A 3 9.42 -27.87 -10.93
C ASP A 3 10.51 -28.58 -10.12
N LEU A 4 10.32 -29.86 -9.85
CA LEU A 4 11.27 -30.69 -9.11
C LEU A 4 12.64 -30.74 -9.82
N GLY A 5 13.72 -30.75 -9.04
CA GLY A 5 15.09 -30.75 -9.56
C GLY A 5 15.54 -29.39 -10.12
N MET A 6 14.71 -28.34 -10.08
CA MET A 6 15.17 -26.98 -10.36
C MET A 6 16.23 -26.53 -9.36
N LEU A 7 17.29 -25.92 -9.88
CA LEU A 7 18.38 -25.32 -9.11
C LEU A 7 18.13 -23.82 -8.94
N TYR A 8 18.32 -23.32 -7.73
CA TYR A 8 17.95 -21.97 -7.32
C TYR A 8 19.11 -21.25 -6.61
N ASP A 9 19.32 -19.98 -6.95
CA ASP A 9 20.26 -19.09 -6.28
C ASP A 9 19.51 -18.12 -5.37
N CYS A 10 19.47 -18.41 -4.07
CA CYS A 10 18.84 -17.57 -3.05
C CYS A 10 19.53 -16.21 -2.88
N ARG A 11 20.74 -15.98 -3.43
CA ARG A 11 21.39 -14.67 -3.37
C ARG A 11 20.64 -13.67 -4.26
N MET A 12 20.47 -14.07 -5.52
CA MET A 12 19.92 -13.28 -6.63
C MET A 12 18.50 -13.71 -7.03
N ASN A 13 17.81 -14.51 -6.21
CA ASN A 13 16.44 -15.01 -6.35
C ASN A 13 16.07 -15.70 -7.69
N HIS A 14 17.02 -16.27 -8.43
CA HIS A 14 16.77 -16.82 -9.78
C HIS A 14 16.93 -18.35 -9.87
N PHE A 15 16.20 -18.95 -10.81
CA PHE A 15 16.37 -20.35 -11.21
C PHE A 15 17.46 -20.48 -12.29
N VAL A 16 18.30 -21.51 -12.17
CA VAL A 16 19.49 -21.71 -13.01
C VAL A 16 19.26 -22.78 -14.08
N ARG A 17 18.75 -23.95 -13.69
CA ARG A 17 18.54 -25.12 -14.57
C ARG A 17 17.64 -26.16 -13.89
N VAL A 18 16.98 -27.01 -14.67
CA VAL A 18 16.33 -28.25 -14.21
C VAL A 18 17.33 -29.43 -14.27
N LEU A 19 17.40 -30.25 -13.23
CA LEU A 19 18.03 -31.58 -13.22
C LEU A 19 16.97 -32.66 -13.53
N TYR A 20 17.34 -33.75 -14.21
CA TYR A 20 16.40 -34.73 -14.78
C TYR A 20 16.02 -35.82 -13.75
N ALA A 21 15.45 -35.39 -12.62
CA ALA A 21 15.06 -36.27 -11.54
C ALA A 21 13.67 -36.89 -11.76
N PHE A 22 13.53 -38.19 -11.52
CA PHE A 22 12.23 -38.88 -11.53
C PHE A 22 11.39 -38.48 -10.31
N PRO A 23 10.17 -37.93 -10.49
CA PRO A 23 9.33 -37.45 -9.39
C PRO A 23 8.56 -38.59 -8.71
N LEU A 24 8.41 -38.52 -7.40
CA LEU A 24 7.45 -39.33 -6.63
C LEU A 24 6.22 -38.47 -6.29
N SER A 25 5.09 -38.74 -6.94
CA SER A 25 3.84 -38.02 -6.72
C SER A 25 2.96 -38.66 -5.65
N LEU A 26 2.42 -37.84 -4.74
CA LEU A 26 1.53 -38.26 -3.65
C LEU A 26 0.28 -37.36 -3.59
N PRO A 27 -0.94 -37.92 -3.66
CA PRO A 27 -2.16 -37.13 -3.53
C PRO A 27 -2.25 -36.51 -2.13
N ARG A 28 -2.62 -35.23 -2.04
CA ARG A 28 -2.78 -34.47 -0.79
C ARG A 28 -3.99 -33.54 -0.82
N THR A 29 -5.17 -34.13 -0.89
CA THR A 29 -6.45 -33.42 -0.79
C THR A 29 -6.57 -32.74 0.57
N HIS A 30 -6.30 -31.44 0.65
CA HIS A 30 -6.46 -30.65 1.87
C HIS A 30 -6.90 -29.22 1.55
N THR A 31 -8.18 -28.95 1.78
CA THR A 31 -8.77 -27.61 1.75
C THR A 31 -8.67 -26.99 3.14
N GLU A 32 -7.93 -25.91 3.27
CA GLU A 32 -7.88 -25.06 4.46
C GLU A 32 -8.53 -23.72 4.14
N VAL A 33 -9.24 -23.12 5.11
CA VAL A 33 -9.95 -21.85 4.94
C VAL A 33 -9.66 -20.98 6.16
N LYS A 34 -9.18 -19.76 5.95
CA LYS A 34 -8.81 -18.80 7.00
C LYS A 34 -9.59 -17.49 6.80
N CYS A 35 -10.11 -16.94 7.89
CA CYS A 35 -10.46 -15.52 7.96
C CYS A 35 -9.26 -14.78 8.56
N ILE A 36 -8.94 -13.60 8.04
CA ILE A 36 -7.85 -12.75 8.52
C ILE A 36 -8.42 -11.36 8.74
N GLU A 37 -8.25 -10.84 9.95
CA GLU A 37 -8.64 -9.50 10.34
C GLU A 37 -7.42 -8.58 10.24
N GLY A 38 -7.53 -7.50 9.46
CA GLY A 38 -6.42 -6.61 9.13
C GLY A 38 -5.87 -6.82 7.73
N ASP A 39 -5.19 -5.80 7.21
CA ASP A 39 -4.69 -5.74 5.83
C ASP A 39 -3.24 -5.19 5.74
N SER A 40 -2.57 -5.00 6.88
CA SER A 40 -1.19 -4.51 6.91
C SER A 40 -0.24 -5.49 6.23
N LEU A 41 0.85 -5.00 5.61
CA LEU A 41 1.82 -5.87 4.91
C LEU A 41 2.26 -7.08 5.75
N GLN A 42 2.41 -6.93 7.07
CA GLN A 42 2.78 -8.04 7.96
C GLN A 42 1.71 -9.14 8.02
N ASP A 43 0.42 -8.78 8.03
CA ASP A 43 -0.68 -9.74 8.04
C ASP A 43 -0.78 -10.46 6.69
N ARG A 44 -0.48 -9.76 5.60
CA ARG A 44 -0.38 -10.36 4.25
C ARG A 44 0.73 -11.40 4.15
N PHE A 45 1.91 -11.08 4.70
CA PHE A 45 3.03 -12.01 4.76
C PHE A 45 2.74 -13.24 5.64
N ARG A 46 2.06 -13.06 6.78
CA ARG A 46 1.61 -14.16 7.66
C ARG A 46 0.65 -15.11 6.93
N ALA A 47 -0.35 -14.57 6.25
CA ALA A 47 -1.37 -15.33 5.56
C ALA A 47 -0.82 -16.24 4.44
N LEU A 48 0.20 -15.76 3.73
CA LEU A 48 0.92 -16.51 2.71
C LEU A 48 2.06 -17.40 3.26
N ASP A 49 2.29 -17.43 4.57
CA ASP A 49 3.38 -18.17 5.22
C ASP A 49 4.79 -17.78 4.68
N VAL A 50 5.00 -16.47 4.45
CA VAL A 50 6.22 -15.94 3.83
C VAL A 50 7.36 -15.84 4.85
N THR A 51 8.25 -16.82 4.81
CA THR A 51 9.51 -16.84 5.58
C THR A 51 10.32 -15.56 5.41
N ALA A 52 10.97 -15.09 6.48
CA ALA A 52 11.71 -13.81 6.48
C ALA A 52 12.73 -13.62 5.32
N PRO A 53 13.51 -14.64 4.90
CA PRO A 53 14.48 -14.48 3.81
C PRO A 53 13.82 -14.21 2.45
N LEU A 54 12.64 -14.81 2.20
CA LEU A 54 11.81 -14.54 1.02
C LEU A 54 11.05 -13.21 1.17
N ARG A 55 10.58 -12.91 2.38
CA ARG A 55 9.85 -11.68 2.72
C ARG A 55 10.65 -10.44 2.33
N ALA A 56 11.94 -10.43 2.62
CA ALA A 56 12.86 -9.37 2.20
C ALA A 56 12.90 -9.19 0.67
N SER A 57 13.03 -10.28 -0.09
CA SER A 57 13.04 -10.23 -1.56
C SER A 57 11.74 -9.70 -2.15
N VAL A 58 10.59 -10.12 -1.59
CA VAL A 58 9.27 -9.61 -2.00
C VAL A 58 9.15 -8.12 -1.69
N LEU A 59 9.48 -7.72 -0.46
CA LEU A 59 9.38 -6.34 0.01
C LEU A 59 10.20 -5.37 -0.85
N SER A 60 11.38 -5.80 -1.29
CA SER A 60 12.25 -5.02 -2.17
C SER A 60 11.91 -5.14 -3.66
N GLY A 61 10.94 -5.96 -4.07
CA GLY A 61 10.60 -6.19 -5.48
C GLY A 61 11.62 -7.02 -6.27
N LEU A 62 12.44 -7.83 -5.60
CA LEU A 62 13.33 -8.83 -6.22
C LEU A 62 12.59 -10.13 -6.60
N VAL A 63 11.36 -10.31 -6.15
CA VAL A 63 10.48 -11.42 -6.50
C VAL A 63 9.18 -10.86 -7.08
N GLU A 64 8.92 -11.19 -8.34
CA GLU A 64 7.64 -10.91 -9.00
C GLU A 64 6.55 -11.83 -8.42
N VAL A 65 5.32 -11.30 -8.33
CA VAL A 65 4.17 -12.01 -7.75
C VAL A 65 3.01 -12.02 -8.74
N GLY A 66 2.33 -13.16 -8.86
CA GLY A 66 1.22 -13.38 -9.79
C GLY A 66 0.18 -14.33 -9.21
N GLY A 67 -0.93 -14.55 -9.94
CA GLY A 67 -2.08 -15.30 -9.42
C GLY A 67 -2.59 -14.68 -8.12
N ALA A 68 -2.95 -15.51 -7.14
CA ALA A 68 -3.34 -15.07 -5.80
C ALA A 68 -2.16 -14.85 -4.83
N ALA A 69 -0.92 -15.22 -5.19
CA ALA A 69 0.27 -14.61 -4.58
C ALA A 69 0.34 -13.09 -4.89
N GLY A 70 -0.50 -12.63 -5.81
CA GLY A 70 -1.02 -11.28 -5.89
C GLY A 70 -1.39 -10.64 -4.53
N TYR A 71 -1.60 -11.34 -3.40
CA TYR A 71 -1.84 -10.75 -2.06
C TYR A 71 -0.91 -9.60 -1.70
N LEU A 72 0.34 -9.77 -2.05
CA LEU A 72 1.37 -8.81 -1.72
C LEU A 72 1.02 -7.43 -2.34
N ASN A 73 0.13 -7.45 -3.36
CA ASN A 73 -0.74 -6.37 -3.83
C ASN A 73 -2.23 -6.45 -3.31
N HIS A 74 -3.01 -7.56 -3.45
CA HIS A 74 -4.28 -7.96 -2.73
C HIS A 74 -4.74 -9.51 -2.93
N PRO A 75 -5.41 -10.21 -1.94
CA PRO A 75 -5.29 -11.69 -1.47
C PRO A 75 -6.03 -12.98 -2.06
N VAL A 76 -6.03 -14.27 -1.55
CA VAL A 76 -5.32 -15.17 -0.50
C VAL A 76 -4.90 -16.66 -0.96
N GLN A 77 -5.48 -17.84 -0.55
CA GLN A 77 -4.86 -19.22 -0.48
C GLN A 77 -5.80 -20.50 -0.40
N THR A 78 -5.44 -21.67 -1.01
CA THR A 78 -5.92 -23.12 -0.89
C THR A 78 -4.98 -24.15 -1.60
N THR A 79 -5.07 -25.51 -1.37
CA THR A 79 -4.08 -26.54 -1.85
C THR A 79 -4.62 -27.95 -2.23
N THR A 80 -3.89 -28.80 -3.01
CA THR A 80 -4.38 -30.17 -3.41
C THR A 80 -3.40 -31.35 -3.65
N ARG A 81 -2.08 -31.20 -3.86
CA ARG A 81 -1.17 -32.35 -4.20
C ARG A 81 0.29 -32.11 -3.80
N LEU A 82 1.07 -33.16 -3.49
CA LEU A 82 2.50 -33.07 -3.17
C LEU A 82 3.35 -34.01 -4.03
N ASP A 83 4.32 -33.47 -4.75
CA ASP A 83 5.33 -34.24 -5.49
C ASP A 83 6.72 -34.01 -4.86
N MET A 84 7.56 -35.06 -4.78
CA MET A 84 8.86 -35.04 -4.09
C MET A 84 9.97 -35.79 -4.83
N LEU A 85 11.24 -35.46 -4.53
CA LEU A 85 12.43 -36.20 -4.93
C LEU A 85 13.00 -37.06 -3.80
N SER A 86 13.70 -38.15 -4.15
CA SER A 86 14.42 -38.98 -3.18
C SER A 86 15.88 -38.55 -3.02
N HIS A 87 16.42 -38.65 -1.81
CA HIS A 87 17.79 -38.22 -1.49
C HIS A 87 18.89 -38.97 -2.27
N ARG A 88 18.60 -40.15 -2.84
CA ARG A 88 19.58 -40.89 -3.64
C ARG A 88 19.84 -40.23 -5.00
N VAL A 89 18.77 -39.74 -5.66
CA VAL A 89 18.86 -39.09 -6.99
C VAL A 89 19.69 -37.80 -6.93
N LEU A 90 19.66 -37.08 -5.81
CA LEU A 90 20.53 -35.91 -5.59
C LEU A 90 22.02 -36.26 -5.76
N GLN A 91 22.47 -37.35 -5.13
CA GLN A 91 23.90 -37.64 -5.00
C GLN A 91 24.55 -38.08 -6.32
N GLU A 92 23.76 -38.53 -7.30
CA GLU A 92 24.25 -39.02 -8.58
C GLU A 92 24.32 -37.92 -9.66
N GLU A 93 23.41 -36.92 -9.63
CA GLU A 93 23.41 -35.83 -10.64
C GLU A 93 24.09 -34.52 -10.22
N THR A 94 24.12 -34.13 -8.94
CA THR A 94 24.61 -32.77 -8.56
C THR A 94 26.12 -32.59 -8.64
N VAL A 95 26.89 -33.68 -8.79
CA VAL A 95 28.35 -33.72 -8.55
C VAL A 95 29.19 -32.98 -9.62
N ARG A 96 28.60 -32.48 -10.72
CA ARG A 96 29.35 -31.75 -11.77
C ARG A 96 28.73 -30.43 -12.20
N THR A 97 29.47 -29.35 -11.93
CA THR A 97 29.52 -28.08 -12.71
C THR A 97 28.40 -27.03 -12.58
N GLN A 98 27.83 -26.79 -11.39
CA GLN A 98 26.96 -25.61 -11.16
C GLN A 98 27.28 -24.78 -9.90
N ARG A 99 28.45 -24.13 -9.88
CA ARG A 99 28.91 -23.17 -8.83
C ARG A 99 28.05 -21.91 -8.63
N LYS A 100 26.92 -21.77 -9.32
CA LYS A 100 26.01 -20.61 -9.20
C LYS A 100 24.78 -20.89 -8.33
N ALA A 101 24.29 -22.13 -8.33
CA ALA A 101 23.13 -22.48 -7.54
C ALA A 101 23.50 -22.62 -6.05
N THR A 102 22.53 -22.34 -5.18
CA THR A 102 22.66 -22.48 -3.72
C THR A 102 21.80 -23.61 -3.16
N HIS A 103 20.68 -23.90 -3.83
CA HIS A 103 19.67 -24.87 -3.41
C HIS A 103 19.14 -25.66 -4.61
N VAL A 104 18.52 -26.80 -4.33
CA VAL A 104 17.75 -27.62 -5.27
C VAL A 104 16.32 -27.83 -4.76
N VAL A 105 15.34 -27.77 -5.66
CA VAL A 105 13.93 -28.03 -5.37
C VAL A 105 13.72 -29.52 -5.14
N MET A 106 13.45 -29.89 -3.88
CA MET A 106 13.28 -31.29 -3.44
C MET A 106 11.82 -31.72 -3.27
N ALA A 107 10.90 -30.78 -3.04
CA ALA A 107 9.48 -31.05 -3.04
C ALA A 107 8.68 -29.83 -3.53
N VAL A 108 7.54 -30.09 -4.18
CA VAL A 108 6.59 -29.07 -4.63
C VAL A 108 5.18 -29.53 -4.26
N LEU A 109 4.50 -28.71 -3.46
CA LEU A 109 3.06 -28.82 -3.21
C LEU A 109 2.34 -28.03 -4.31
N TYR A 110 1.56 -28.71 -5.14
CA TYR A 110 0.69 -28.11 -6.13
C TYR A 110 -0.71 -27.87 -5.53
N GLY A 111 -1.40 -26.84 -6.00
CA GLY A 111 -2.70 -26.39 -5.51
C GLY A 111 -3.30 -25.29 -6.39
N ALA A 112 -4.35 -24.65 -5.91
CA ALA A 112 -4.80 -23.36 -6.46
C ALA A 112 -5.47 -22.56 -5.35
N GLN A 113 -5.20 -21.27 -5.35
CA GLN A 113 -5.28 -20.44 -4.16
C GLN A 113 -6.06 -19.15 -4.50
N ALA A 114 -6.96 -18.69 -3.62
CA ALA A 114 -7.82 -17.50 -3.86
C ALA A 114 -8.49 -16.97 -2.58
N PHE A 115 -8.60 -15.63 -2.40
CA PHE A 115 -9.47 -15.00 -1.36
C PHE A 115 -10.53 -14.10 -2.01
N PHE A 116 -11.37 -13.60 -1.13
CA PHE A 116 -12.51 -12.74 -1.33
C PHE A 116 -12.33 -11.52 -0.41
N ILE A 117 -12.00 -10.37 -1.00
CA ILE A 117 -11.71 -9.10 -0.31
C ILE A 117 -13.02 -8.33 -0.18
N PHE A 118 -13.70 -8.45 0.96
CA PHE A 118 -14.93 -7.70 1.21
C PHE A 118 -14.59 -6.29 1.70
N ASP A 119 -14.44 -5.36 0.75
CA ASP A 119 -14.25 -3.93 1.04
C ASP A 119 -15.60 -3.24 1.23
N SER A 120 -15.68 -2.36 2.23
CA SER A 120 -16.88 -1.60 2.61
C SER A 120 -16.61 -0.11 2.41
N LYS A 121 -17.09 0.42 1.28
CA LYS A 121 -16.85 1.81 0.86
C LYS A 121 -17.53 2.86 1.74
N HIS A 122 -18.43 2.45 2.64
CA HIS A 122 -19.29 3.38 3.40
C HIS A 122 -19.50 3.04 4.90
N ILE A 123 -18.95 1.95 5.43
CA ILE A 123 -19.14 1.58 6.85
C ILE A 123 -17.80 1.55 7.60
N ASN A 124 -17.57 2.57 8.43
CA ASN A 124 -16.48 2.55 9.42
C ASN A 124 -16.86 1.68 10.64
N ARG A 125 -17.00 0.37 10.38
CA ARG A 125 -17.09 -0.69 11.39
C ARG A 125 -16.25 -1.88 10.94
N GLN A 126 -15.23 -2.21 11.72
CA GLN A 126 -14.67 -3.55 11.71
C GLN A 126 -15.78 -4.52 12.13
N LEU A 127 -16.24 -5.35 11.20
CA LEU A 127 -17.24 -6.37 11.46
C LEU A 127 -16.51 -7.59 12.03
N ILE A 128 -16.25 -7.56 13.34
CA ILE A 128 -15.38 -8.50 14.08
C ILE A 128 -15.85 -9.94 13.84
N CYS A 129 -15.10 -10.68 13.02
CA CYS A 129 -15.53 -11.93 12.41
C CYS A 129 -15.21 -13.12 13.32
N SER A 130 -15.85 -13.12 14.49
CA SER A 130 -15.54 -13.97 15.66
C SER A 130 -15.80 -15.49 15.48
N THR A 131 -15.89 -15.99 14.24
CA THR A 131 -16.27 -17.39 13.95
C THR A 131 -15.42 -18.02 12.83
N PRO A 132 -14.71 -19.13 13.07
CA PRO A 132 -13.82 -19.77 12.10
C PRO A 132 -14.60 -20.66 11.10
N SER A 133 -15.65 -20.15 10.48
CA SER A 133 -16.54 -20.94 9.61
C SER A 133 -17.21 -20.07 8.55
N ILE A 134 -16.57 -19.99 7.37
CA ILE A 134 -17.11 -19.26 6.20
C ILE A 134 -18.52 -19.74 5.80
N GLN A 135 -18.85 -21.02 6.01
CA GLN A 135 -20.22 -21.51 5.81
C GLN A 135 -21.27 -20.85 6.71
N LYS A 136 -20.91 -20.39 7.93
CA LYS A 136 -21.81 -19.57 8.76
C LYS A 136 -21.84 -18.13 8.27
N ILE A 137 -20.69 -17.55 7.95
CA ILE A 137 -20.60 -16.18 7.41
C ILE A 137 -21.52 -16.02 6.18
N PHE A 138 -21.57 -17.01 5.28
CA PHE A 138 -22.45 -17.04 4.11
C PHE A 138 -23.91 -17.50 4.37
N SER A 139 -24.29 -17.99 5.55
CA SER A 139 -25.65 -18.52 5.81
C SER A 139 -26.36 -17.97 7.05
N SER A 140 -25.67 -17.26 7.94
CA SER A 140 -26.20 -16.72 9.20
C SER A 140 -26.08 -15.20 9.31
N LEU A 141 -26.15 -14.48 8.18
CA LEU A 141 -26.44 -13.05 8.20
C LEU A 141 -27.89 -12.83 8.67
N THR A 142 -28.09 -11.98 9.69
CA THR A 142 -29.41 -11.42 9.99
C THR A 142 -29.91 -10.56 8.83
N ASP A 143 -31.22 -10.28 8.75
CA ASP A 143 -31.74 -9.47 7.64
C ASP A 143 -31.16 -8.04 7.61
N SER A 144 -30.77 -7.50 8.77
CA SER A 144 -29.96 -6.27 8.89
C SER A 144 -28.55 -6.41 8.30
N GLU A 145 -27.92 -7.58 8.42
CA GLU A 145 -26.59 -7.84 7.85
C GLU A 145 -26.66 -8.18 6.36
N LYS A 146 -27.76 -8.72 5.85
CA LYS A 146 -28.03 -8.87 4.41
C LYS A 146 -28.22 -7.52 3.72
N VAL A 147 -28.89 -6.57 4.37
CA VAL A 147 -28.98 -5.18 3.86
C VAL A 147 -27.59 -4.53 3.82
N ASN A 148 -26.70 -4.90 4.75
CA ASN A 148 -25.30 -4.45 4.71
C ASN A 148 -24.44 -5.23 3.69
N SER A 149 -24.67 -6.52 3.42
CA SER A 149 -23.85 -7.31 2.48
C SER A 149 -23.91 -6.76 1.05
N LEU A 150 -25.04 -6.15 0.68
CA LEU A 150 -25.26 -5.40 -0.57
C LEU A 150 -24.36 -4.14 -0.70
N LEU A 151 -23.70 -3.69 0.37
CA LEU A 151 -22.80 -2.53 0.38
C LEU A 151 -21.30 -2.91 0.28
N TYR A 152 -20.97 -4.21 0.33
CA TYR A 152 -19.60 -4.68 0.17
C TYR A 152 -19.32 -4.99 -1.30
N GLN A 153 -18.15 -4.57 -1.78
CA GLN A 153 -17.61 -5.08 -3.05
C GLN A 153 -16.55 -6.13 -2.74
N CYS A 154 -16.71 -7.30 -3.32
CA CYS A 154 -15.76 -8.39 -3.21
C CYS A 154 -14.76 -8.31 -4.37
N THR A 155 -13.48 -8.04 -4.09
CA THR A 155 -12.41 -8.28 -5.08
C THR A 155 -11.82 -9.66 -4.84
N VAL A 156 -11.66 -10.45 -5.91
CA VAL A 156 -11.16 -11.83 -5.88
C VAL A 156 -9.88 -11.89 -6.68
N HIS A 157 -8.81 -12.41 -6.09
CA HIS A 157 -7.61 -12.83 -6.83
C HIS A 157 -7.51 -14.35 -6.71
N SER A 158 -7.19 -15.03 -7.80
CA SER A 158 -7.17 -16.49 -7.91
C SER A 158 -5.99 -16.94 -8.78
N ASP A 159 -5.51 -18.17 -8.57
CA ASP A 159 -4.54 -18.81 -9.48
C ASP A 159 -5.21 -19.46 -10.70
N VAL A 160 -6.50 -19.80 -10.61
CA VAL A 160 -7.25 -20.54 -11.66
C VAL A 160 -8.13 -19.64 -12.52
N ASP A 161 -8.45 -18.43 -12.04
CA ASP A 161 -9.35 -17.45 -12.67
C ASP A 161 -8.76 -16.03 -12.55
N PRO A 162 -9.03 -15.10 -13.50
CA PRO A 162 -8.49 -13.74 -13.45
C PRO A 162 -9.01 -12.90 -12.26
N THR A 163 -8.22 -11.92 -11.82
CA THR A 163 -8.65 -10.95 -10.82
C THR A 163 -9.92 -10.22 -11.26
N THR A 164 -10.95 -10.23 -10.41
CA THR A 164 -12.27 -9.66 -10.71
C THR A 164 -12.88 -9.01 -9.47
N THR A 165 -13.74 -8.01 -9.66
CA THR A 165 -14.53 -7.39 -8.59
C THR A 165 -16.02 -7.65 -8.85
N MET A 166 -16.73 -8.07 -7.82
CA MET A 166 -18.11 -8.55 -7.85
C MET A 166 -18.87 -8.18 -6.56
N ASP A 167 -20.17 -8.39 -6.54
CA ASP A 167 -20.98 -8.31 -5.31
C ASP A 167 -20.77 -9.52 -4.38
N TYR A 168 -21.37 -9.44 -3.20
CA TYR A 168 -21.28 -10.48 -2.16
C TYR A 168 -21.84 -11.84 -2.61
N ASP A 169 -23.00 -11.86 -3.28
CA ASP A 169 -23.70 -13.10 -3.63
C ASP A 169 -22.93 -13.87 -4.73
N THR A 170 -22.46 -13.15 -5.76
CA THR A 170 -21.58 -13.68 -6.81
C THR A 170 -20.28 -14.24 -6.22
N ALA A 171 -19.71 -13.60 -5.20
CA ALA A 171 -18.54 -14.10 -4.49
C ALA A 171 -18.79 -15.44 -3.78
N VAL A 172 -20.01 -15.68 -3.26
CA VAL A 172 -20.39 -16.99 -2.70
C VAL A 172 -20.42 -18.07 -3.78
N GLU A 173 -20.97 -17.76 -4.96
CA GLU A 173 -21.03 -18.71 -6.08
C GLU A 173 -19.63 -19.07 -6.62
N VAL A 174 -18.74 -18.08 -6.74
CA VAL A 174 -17.33 -18.29 -7.11
C VAL A 174 -16.61 -19.14 -6.05
N TYR A 175 -16.79 -18.85 -4.77
CA TYR A 175 -16.23 -19.68 -3.69
C TYR A 175 -16.71 -21.15 -3.74
N GLN A 176 -18.00 -21.38 -4.00
CA GLN A 176 -18.57 -22.73 -4.11
C GLN A 176 -18.14 -23.49 -5.39
N SER A 177 -17.69 -22.78 -6.43
CA SER A 177 -17.29 -23.36 -7.72
C SER A 177 -15.78 -23.59 -7.86
N LEU A 178 -14.94 -22.81 -7.16
CA LEU A 178 -13.47 -22.93 -7.12
C LEU A 178 -12.92 -24.37 -7.08
N PRO A 179 -13.42 -25.31 -6.24
CA PRO A 179 -12.91 -26.69 -6.22
C PRO A 179 -13.05 -27.45 -7.54
N LYS A 180 -14.01 -27.05 -8.39
CA LYS A 180 -14.22 -27.59 -9.74
C LYS A 180 -13.27 -26.94 -10.76
N HIS A 181 -12.85 -25.69 -10.51
CA HIS A 181 -12.01 -24.92 -11.43
C HIS A 181 -10.57 -25.43 -11.49
N LEU A 182 -10.13 -26.22 -10.52
CA LEU A 182 -8.86 -26.97 -10.54
C LEU A 182 -8.78 -28.08 -11.60
N GLY A 183 -9.92 -28.53 -12.14
CA GLY A 183 -10.00 -29.65 -13.07
C GLY A 183 -10.06 -31.03 -12.40
N GLN A 184 -10.43 -32.06 -13.15
CA GLN A 184 -10.79 -33.39 -12.60
C GLN A 184 -9.59 -34.16 -11.99
N ARG A 185 -8.36 -33.79 -12.36
CA ARG A 185 -7.10 -34.38 -11.91
C ARG A 185 -6.15 -33.34 -11.32
N GLY A 186 -6.63 -32.11 -11.10
CA GLY A 186 -5.79 -30.97 -10.73
C GLY A 186 -4.95 -30.42 -11.89
N GLU A 187 -5.40 -30.58 -13.13
CA GLU A 187 -4.69 -30.15 -14.35
C GLU A 187 -4.43 -28.64 -14.45
N LYS A 188 -5.11 -27.81 -13.64
CA LYS A 188 -4.84 -26.38 -13.48
C LYS A 188 -4.10 -26.03 -12.17
N ALA A 189 -3.57 -27.01 -11.44
CA ALA A 189 -2.87 -26.74 -10.18
C ALA A 189 -1.47 -26.13 -10.41
N VAL A 190 -1.15 -25.08 -9.67
CA VAL A 190 0.13 -24.36 -9.67
C VAL A 190 0.97 -24.70 -8.41
N PRO A 191 2.30 -24.48 -8.41
CA PRO A 191 3.13 -24.58 -7.21
C PRO A 191 2.70 -23.59 -6.12
N VAL A 192 2.25 -24.08 -4.96
CA VAL A 192 1.83 -23.27 -3.79
C VAL A 192 2.86 -23.33 -2.65
N ARG A 193 3.63 -24.41 -2.50
CA ARG A 193 4.74 -24.50 -1.53
C ARG A 193 5.91 -25.28 -2.10
N VAL A 194 7.13 -24.82 -1.85
CA VAL A 194 8.37 -25.40 -2.38
C VAL A 194 9.35 -25.65 -1.25
N TRP A 195 9.97 -26.83 -1.22
CA TRP A 195 11.06 -27.15 -0.29
C TRP A 195 12.40 -27.13 -1.03
N LEU A 196 13.29 -26.26 -0.57
CA LEU A 196 14.64 -26.08 -1.08
C LEU A 196 15.64 -26.81 -0.18
N TYR A 197 16.53 -27.60 -0.77
CA TYR A 197 17.61 -28.28 -0.05
C TYR A 197 18.96 -27.61 -0.34
N PRO A 198 19.76 -27.21 0.69
CA PRO A 198 21.03 -26.51 0.47
C PRO A 198 22.08 -27.40 -0.21
N LEU A 199 22.67 -26.93 -1.31
CA LEU A 199 23.70 -27.68 -2.05
C LEU A 199 25.01 -27.81 -1.25
N LYS A 200 25.27 -26.90 -0.29
CA LYS A 200 26.42 -27.00 0.63
C LYS A 200 26.43 -28.26 1.51
N ASN A 201 25.29 -28.96 1.60
CA ASN A 201 25.13 -30.24 2.30
C ASN A 201 25.45 -31.45 1.39
N LEU A 202 25.70 -31.23 0.09
CA LEU A 202 26.11 -32.25 -0.89
C LEU A 202 27.56 -32.04 -1.35
N ASP A 203 27.92 -30.79 -1.60
CA ASP A 203 29.28 -30.35 -1.95
C ASP A 203 29.62 -29.07 -1.16
N HIS A 204 30.64 -29.12 -0.31
CA HIS A 204 31.08 -27.96 0.47
C HIS A 204 31.69 -26.83 -0.38
N ALA A 205 31.98 -27.08 -1.66
CA ALA A 205 32.38 -26.06 -2.64
C ALA A 205 31.19 -25.45 -3.43
N ALA A 206 29.94 -25.84 -3.13
CA ALA A 206 28.75 -25.20 -3.66
C ALA A 206 28.53 -23.81 -3.05
N ALA A 207 27.92 -22.90 -3.81
CA ALA A 207 27.56 -21.58 -3.29
C ALA A 207 26.49 -21.71 -2.18
N CYS A 208 26.49 -20.77 -1.23
CA CYS A 208 25.41 -20.67 -0.25
C CYS A 208 25.12 -19.22 0.11
N VAL A 209 24.06 -19.01 0.90
CA VAL A 209 23.81 -17.74 1.60
C VAL A 209 24.45 -17.87 2.97
N GLU A 210 25.35 -16.95 3.30
CA GLU A 210 26.03 -16.89 4.61
C GLU A 210 25.38 -15.87 5.56
N PHE A 211 24.68 -14.86 5.00
CA PHE A 211 24.06 -13.78 5.75
C PHE A 211 22.63 -13.48 5.26
N GLU A 212 21.74 -13.23 6.22
CA GLU A 212 20.37 -12.80 5.99
C GLU A 212 20.12 -11.42 6.62
N ILE A 213 19.04 -10.76 6.20
CA ILE A 213 18.63 -9.48 6.80
C ILE A 213 18.06 -9.75 8.20
N SER A 214 18.58 -9.06 9.21
CA SER A 214 18.04 -9.12 10.57
C SER A 214 16.60 -8.62 10.64
N GLU A 215 15.72 -9.36 11.31
CA GLU A 215 14.27 -9.11 11.39
C GLU A 215 13.90 -7.67 11.81
N ASP A 216 14.70 -7.01 12.68
CA ASP A 216 14.49 -5.59 13.03
C ASP A 216 14.58 -4.65 11.82
N LEU A 217 15.65 -4.78 11.02
CA LEU A 217 15.85 -3.95 9.82
C LEU A 217 14.79 -4.24 8.76
N LEU A 218 14.38 -5.51 8.63
CA LEU A 218 13.28 -5.92 7.77
C LEU A 218 11.96 -5.28 8.22
N LEU A 219 11.60 -5.40 9.50
CA LEU A 219 10.40 -4.80 10.09
C LEU A 219 10.41 -3.26 10.01
N ARG A 220 11.58 -2.62 10.08
CA ARG A 220 11.71 -1.18 9.82
C ARG A 220 11.42 -0.83 8.36
N ALA A 221 11.95 -1.59 7.40
CA ALA A 221 11.65 -1.39 5.98
C ALA A 221 10.17 -1.66 5.63
N GLU A 222 9.57 -2.70 6.24
CA GLU A 222 8.13 -2.99 6.15
C GLU A 222 7.31 -1.78 6.58
N LYS A 223 7.60 -1.21 7.76
CA LYS A 223 6.88 -0.05 8.32
C LYS A 223 6.97 1.20 7.43
N VAL A 224 8.08 1.43 6.73
CA VAL A 224 8.22 2.56 5.79
C VAL A 224 7.31 2.37 4.59
N LEU A 225 7.34 1.19 3.95
CA LEU A 225 6.55 0.90 2.75
C LEU A 225 5.05 0.83 3.05
N GLU A 226 4.69 0.24 4.19
CA GLU A 226 3.33 0.23 4.74
C GLU A 226 2.81 1.65 5.01
N HIS A 227 3.64 2.56 5.53
CA HIS A 227 3.22 3.95 5.76
C HIS A 227 3.00 4.71 4.44
N LEU A 228 3.94 4.63 3.50
CA LEU A 228 3.83 5.20 2.15
C LEU A 228 2.55 4.71 1.45
N ARG A 229 2.23 3.42 1.55
CA ARG A 229 0.98 2.83 1.04
C ARG A 229 -0.25 3.51 1.64
N ARG A 230 -0.37 3.55 2.97
CA ARG A 230 -1.57 4.10 3.64
C ARG A 230 -1.79 5.59 3.39
N VAL A 231 -0.73 6.39 3.33
CA VAL A 231 -0.84 7.81 2.96
C VAL A 231 -1.32 7.94 1.52
N THR A 232 -0.74 7.16 0.59
CA THR A 232 -1.15 7.15 -0.82
C THR A 232 -2.63 6.78 -0.99
N MET A 233 -3.10 5.76 -0.25
CA MET A 233 -4.52 5.36 -0.23
C MET A 233 -5.41 6.51 0.27
N ARG A 234 -5.15 7.09 1.44
CA ARG A 234 -5.93 8.23 1.98
C ARG A 234 -6.02 9.42 1.01
N CYS A 235 -4.98 9.68 0.22
CA CYS A 235 -5.03 10.71 -0.82
C CYS A 235 -5.97 10.35 -1.97
N GLN A 236 -5.97 9.09 -2.41
CA GLN A 236 -6.88 8.57 -3.43
C GLN A 236 -8.33 8.54 -2.93
N ASP A 237 -8.55 8.13 -1.68
CA ASP A 237 -9.85 8.15 -1.01
C ASP A 237 -10.40 9.58 -0.94
N MET A 238 -9.60 10.54 -0.44
CA MET A 238 -10.02 11.94 -0.34
C MET A 238 -10.33 12.57 -1.72
N MET A 239 -9.60 12.19 -2.77
CA MET A 239 -9.87 12.65 -4.15
C MET A 239 -11.08 11.96 -4.82
N SER A 240 -11.51 10.79 -4.34
CA SER A 240 -12.59 10.00 -4.95
C SER A 240 -13.91 9.99 -4.16
N ASP A 241 -13.90 10.38 -2.89
CA ASP A 241 -15.10 10.56 -2.07
C ASP A 241 -16.10 11.55 -2.71
N HIS A 242 -17.34 11.09 -2.88
CA HIS A 242 -18.47 11.87 -3.38
C HIS A 242 -18.72 13.14 -2.56
N ASN A 243 -18.45 13.14 -1.25
CA ASN A 243 -18.59 14.35 -0.42
C ASN A 243 -17.66 15.46 -0.93
N ASN A 244 -16.40 15.09 -1.23
CA ASN A 244 -15.34 15.96 -1.69
C ASN A 244 -15.44 16.33 -3.17
N ALA A 245 -16.28 15.65 -3.95
CA ALA A 245 -16.45 15.90 -5.39
C ALA A 245 -16.84 17.34 -5.75
N TYR A 246 -17.43 18.11 -4.82
CA TYR A 246 -17.61 19.56 -4.99
C TYR A 246 -16.27 20.31 -4.93
N VAL A 247 -15.47 20.04 -3.89
CA VAL A 247 -14.16 20.68 -3.68
C VAL A 247 -13.22 20.33 -4.85
N MET A 248 -13.14 19.05 -5.22
CA MET A 248 -12.30 18.55 -6.32
C MET A 248 -12.75 19.04 -7.72
N LYS A 249 -13.96 19.61 -7.84
CA LYS A 249 -14.48 20.23 -9.07
C LYS A 249 -14.28 21.74 -9.12
N TRP A 250 -14.44 22.44 -8.00
CA TRP A 250 -14.39 23.90 -7.93
C TRP A 250 -13.04 24.48 -7.50
N PHE A 251 -12.18 23.68 -6.88
CA PHE A 251 -10.82 24.05 -6.47
C PHE A 251 -9.81 23.07 -7.08
N PRO A 252 -9.56 23.14 -8.41
CA PRO A 252 -8.71 22.18 -9.10
C PRO A 252 -7.30 22.09 -8.52
N TYR A 253 -6.71 23.22 -8.09
CA TYR A 253 -5.40 23.26 -7.43
C TYR A 253 -5.30 22.36 -6.19
N ALA A 254 -6.38 22.15 -5.44
CA ALA A 254 -6.39 21.22 -4.30
C ALA A 254 -6.25 19.76 -4.77
N LYS A 255 -6.96 19.38 -5.84
CA LYS A 255 -6.84 18.08 -6.48
C LYS A 255 -5.45 17.88 -7.11
N ASP A 256 -4.90 18.91 -7.74
CA ASP A 256 -3.59 18.87 -8.38
C ASP A 256 -2.46 18.72 -7.35
N LYS A 257 -2.59 19.34 -6.17
CA LYS A 257 -1.68 19.14 -5.03
C LYS A 257 -1.73 17.70 -4.50
N LEU A 258 -2.93 17.14 -4.31
CA LEU A 258 -3.11 15.74 -3.88
C LEU A 258 -2.60 14.73 -4.93
N THR A 259 -2.78 15.03 -6.22
CA THR A 259 -2.27 14.23 -7.34
C THR A 259 -0.74 14.24 -7.35
N GLN A 260 -0.12 15.42 -7.26
CA GLN A 260 1.34 15.57 -7.18
C GLN A 260 1.93 14.87 -5.96
N PHE A 261 1.28 14.96 -4.80
CA PHE A 261 1.71 14.27 -3.58
C PHE A 261 1.64 12.74 -3.74
N SER A 262 0.52 12.20 -4.23
CA SER A 262 0.37 10.78 -4.52
C SER A 262 1.40 10.26 -5.54
N GLN A 263 1.77 11.08 -6.53
CA GLN A 263 2.83 10.75 -7.48
C GLN A 263 4.20 10.71 -6.78
N LEU A 264 4.56 11.74 -6.00
CA LEU A 264 5.83 11.81 -5.28
C LEU A 264 6.02 10.65 -4.31
N LEU A 265 4.96 10.22 -3.62
CA LEU A 265 4.95 9.04 -2.75
C LEU A 265 5.23 7.76 -3.55
N SER A 266 4.50 7.54 -4.64
CA SER A 266 4.66 6.36 -5.51
C SER A 266 6.07 6.26 -6.09
N GLU A 267 6.60 7.35 -6.64
CA GLU A 267 7.96 7.41 -7.17
C GLU A 267 9.02 7.15 -6.09
N TYR A 268 8.87 7.75 -4.90
CA TYR A 268 9.78 7.53 -3.77
C TYR A 268 9.72 6.08 -3.27
N GLN A 269 8.53 5.47 -3.21
CA GLN A 269 8.38 4.06 -2.85
C GLN A 269 9.16 3.16 -3.83
N VAL A 270 9.02 3.40 -5.14
CA VAL A 270 9.74 2.66 -6.18
C VAL A 270 11.26 2.88 -6.10
N GLU A 271 11.72 4.10 -5.82
CA GLU A 271 13.14 4.41 -5.60
C GLU A 271 13.68 3.70 -4.34
N PHE A 272 12.92 3.71 -3.24
CA PHE A 272 13.28 3.05 -1.98
C PHE A 272 13.34 1.53 -2.14
N GLN A 273 12.35 0.89 -2.78
CA GLN A 273 12.36 -0.56 -3.06
C GLN A 273 13.57 -0.96 -3.92
N LYS A 274 13.90 -0.20 -4.98
CA LYS A 274 15.10 -0.42 -5.80
C LYS A 274 16.42 -0.31 -5.02
N ILE A 275 16.46 0.50 -3.96
CA ILE A 275 17.63 0.62 -3.07
C ILE A 275 17.67 -0.55 -2.07
N LEU A 276 16.53 -0.94 -1.50
CA LEU A 276 16.42 -2.14 -0.66
C LEU A 276 16.79 -3.42 -1.42
N ALA A 277 16.48 -3.51 -2.71
CA ALA A 277 16.80 -4.66 -3.56
C ALA A 277 18.31 -4.89 -3.62
N LYS A 278 19.04 -3.85 -4.03
CA LYS A 278 20.50 -3.87 -4.07
C LYS A 278 21.13 -4.13 -2.70
N ALA A 279 20.54 -3.59 -1.63
CA ALA A 279 21.00 -3.85 -0.26
C ALA A 279 20.77 -5.31 0.16
N THR A 280 19.66 -5.93 -0.26
CA THR A 280 19.34 -7.34 0.00
C THR A 280 20.33 -8.27 -0.71
N GLU A 281 20.60 -8.03 -1.99
CA GLU A 281 21.62 -8.75 -2.76
C GLU A 281 23.02 -8.58 -2.11
N PHE A 282 23.41 -7.33 -1.84
CA PHE A 282 24.73 -7.01 -1.28
C PHE A 282 24.93 -7.58 0.14
N ILE A 283 23.89 -7.69 0.99
CA ILE A 283 23.96 -8.39 2.28
C ILE A 283 24.27 -9.88 2.08
N ARG A 284 23.61 -10.53 1.12
CA ARG A 284 23.75 -11.97 0.88
C ARG A 284 25.13 -12.36 0.34
N GLU A 285 25.88 -11.38 -0.19
CA GLU A 285 27.27 -11.53 -0.66
C GLU A 285 28.33 -10.97 0.30
N ASN A 286 28.05 -9.88 1.04
CA ASN A 286 29.04 -9.09 1.79
C ASN A 286 28.72 -8.94 3.29
N GLY A 287 27.65 -9.60 3.78
CA GLY A 287 27.30 -9.73 5.18
C GLY A 287 27.14 -8.41 5.93
N GLU A 288 27.93 -8.24 7.00
CA GLU A 288 27.85 -7.09 7.91
C GLU A 288 28.00 -5.74 7.19
N SER A 289 28.86 -5.65 6.16
CA SER A 289 29.01 -4.44 5.32
C SER A 289 27.68 -4.03 4.68
N GLY A 290 26.87 -5.01 4.28
CA GLY A 290 25.53 -4.75 3.75
C GLY A 290 24.51 -4.38 4.83
N LEU A 291 24.59 -4.96 6.03
CA LEU A 291 23.73 -4.58 7.16
C LEU A 291 24.00 -3.15 7.61
N LEU A 292 25.25 -2.69 7.56
CA LEU A 292 25.64 -1.29 7.76
C LEU A 292 25.06 -0.37 6.67
N TRP A 293 25.11 -0.78 5.40
CA TRP A 293 24.49 0.00 4.31
C TRP A 293 22.96 0.08 4.43
N PHE A 294 22.29 -1.02 4.77
CA PHE A 294 20.83 -1.07 5.01
C PHE A 294 20.42 -0.14 6.17
N ARG A 295 21.21 -0.11 7.27
CA ARG A 295 21.02 0.87 8.36
C ARG A 295 21.18 2.32 7.86
N ALA A 296 22.13 2.60 6.97
CA ALA A 296 22.31 3.92 6.39
C ALA A 296 21.15 4.32 5.45
N ILE A 297 20.56 3.37 4.70
CA ILE A 297 19.37 3.59 3.87
C ILE A 297 18.17 3.97 4.74
N LEU A 298 17.90 3.23 5.82
CA LEU A 298 16.85 3.56 6.77
C LEU A 298 17.10 4.94 7.42
N LYS A 299 18.32 5.22 7.86
CA LYS A 299 18.68 6.54 8.40
C LYS A 299 18.47 7.68 7.39
N LYS A 300 18.73 7.46 6.10
CA LYS A 300 18.45 8.45 5.05
C LYS A 300 16.96 8.70 4.85
N HIS A 301 16.11 7.69 5.07
CA HIS A 301 14.66 7.87 5.15
C HIS A 301 14.24 8.65 6.40
N ASP A 302 14.79 8.30 7.58
CA ASP A 302 14.53 9.00 8.85
C ASP A 302 14.89 10.51 8.80
N GLN A 303 15.75 10.91 7.86
CA GLN A 303 16.20 12.29 7.60
C GLN A 303 15.56 12.92 6.35
N SER A 304 14.47 12.36 5.82
CA SER A 304 13.81 12.81 4.60
C SER A 304 12.44 13.49 4.86
N PRO A 305 11.91 14.31 3.92
CA PRO A 305 10.53 14.80 4.00
C PRO A 305 9.49 13.69 3.82
N PHE A 306 9.90 12.44 3.55
CA PHE A 306 9.03 11.27 3.46
C PHE A 306 8.84 10.55 4.81
N THR A 307 9.28 11.15 5.92
CA THR A 307 9.06 10.62 7.27
C THR A 307 7.56 10.58 7.62
N PRO A 308 7.10 9.58 8.41
CA PRO A 308 5.69 9.42 8.75
C PRO A 308 5.02 10.69 9.28
N GLN A 309 5.70 11.39 10.19
CA GLN A 309 5.21 12.61 10.84
C GLN A 309 5.02 13.76 9.84
N ALA A 310 5.91 13.90 8.85
CA ALA A 310 5.83 14.96 7.85
C ALA A 310 4.69 14.69 6.85
N LEU A 311 4.58 13.45 6.39
CA LEU A 311 3.55 13.01 5.45
C LEU A 311 2.14 13.07 6.06
N ASP A 312 1.96 12.55 7.28
CA ASP A 312 0.67 12.60 7.98
C ASP A 312 0.27 14.04 8.34
N HIS A 313 1.23 14.91 8.69
CA HIS A 313 0.94 16.32 8.99
C HIS A 313 0.47 17.09 7.75
N TRP A 314 1.17 16.95 6.61
CA TRP A 314 0.75 17.60 5.37
C TRP A 314 -0.64 17.13 4.93
N LEU A 315 -0.87 15.81 4.95
CA LEU A 315 -2.16 15.24 4.57
C LEU A 315 -3.28 15.68 5.50
N HIS A 316 -3.05 15.72 6.82
CA HIS A 316 -4.02 16.22 7.79
C HIS A 316 -4.39 17.70 7.55
N ASN A 317 -3.41 18.55 7.19
CA ASN A 317 -3.68 19.94 6.86
C ASN A 317 -4.58 20.05 5.61
N LYS A 318 -4.35 19.22 4.58
CA LYS A 318 -5.21 19.18 3.37
C LYS A 318 -6.59 18.58 3.64
N GLU A 319 -6.70 17.57 4.50
CA GLU A 319 -7.98 17.06 5.01
C GLU A 319 -8.76 18.17 5.73
N ALA A 320 -8.11 19.01 6.54
CA ALA A 320 -8.74 20.13 7.23
C ALA A 320 -9.23 21.23 6.26
N GLU A 321 -8.45 21.56 5.22
CA GLU A 321 -8.84 22.51 4.16
C GLU A 321 -10.09 22.03 3.38
N VAL A 322 -10.08 20.77 2.92
CA VAL A 322 -11.22 20.16 2.20
C VAL A 322 -12.47 20.12 3.07
N ASN A 323 -12.33 19.76 4.35
CA ASN A 323 -13.44 19.74 5.30
C ASN A 323 -14.02 21.14 5.59
N ALA A 324 -13.19 22.19 5.67
CA ALA A 324 -13.68 23.56 5.83
C ALA A 324 -14.60 23.98 4.66
N VAL A 325 -14.19 23.71 3.42
CA VAL A 325 -15.02 23.98 2.23
C VAL A 325 -16.34 23.18 2.25
N ASN A 326 -16.29 21.90 2.64
CA ASN A 326 -17.49 21.07 2.79
C ASN A 326 -18.45 21.60 3.89
N ILE A 327 -17.93 22.15 4.98
CA ILE A 327 -18.74 22.76 6.04
C ILE A 327 -19.37 24.08 5.56
N CYS A 328 -18.65 24.91 4.79
CA CYS A 328 -19.24 26.10 4.15
C CYS A 328 -20.40 25.71 3.23
N LYS A 329 -20.18 24.74 2.34
CA LYS A 329 -21.18 24.20 1.41
C LYS A 329 -22.41 23.66 2.14
N THR A 330 -22.25 22.83 3.17
CA THR A 330 -23.37 22.21 3.92
C THR A 330 -24.13 23.21 4.79
N LYS A 331 -23.49 24.31 5.22
CA LYS A 331 -24.16 25.45 5.88
C LYS A 331 -24.74 26.48 4.89
N ASN A 332 -24.65 26.25 3.58
CA ASN A 332 -25.03 27.19 2.52
C ASN A 332 -24.37 28.57 2.64
N LEU A 333 -23.13 28.64 3.14
CA LEU A 333 -22.37 29.89 3.16
C LEU A 333 -21.94 30.25 1.72
N PRO A 334 -22.19 31.48 1.23
CA PRO A 334 -21.78 31.91 -0.11
C PRO A 334 -20.27 31.81 -0.34
N ILE A 335 -19.81 30.86 -1.18
CA ILE A 335 -18.39 30.65 -1.48
C ILE A 335 -17.96 31.52 -2.65
N VAL A 336 -16.97 32.39 -2.42
CA VAL A 336 -16.39 33.32 -3.41
C VAL A 336 -15.10 32.74 -3.98
N LYS A 337 -14.92 32.81 -5.31
CA LYS A 337 -13.88 32.10 -6.07
C LYS A 337 -12.92 33.00 -6.84
N SER A 338 -13.11 34.32 -6.77
CA SER A 338 -12.20 35.29 -7.39
C SER A 338 -12.28 36.65 -6.69
N GLU A 339 -11.24 37.46 -6.85
CA GLU A 339 -11.20 38.83 -6.34
C GLU A 339 -12.36 39.66 -6.89
N LYS A 340 -12.72 39.47 -8.16
CA LYS A 340 -13.87 40.12 -8.80
C LYS A 340 -15.22 39.71 -8.20
N GLU A 341 -15.39 38.45 -7.82
CA GLU A 341 -16.60 38.02 -7.08
C GLU A 341 -16.63 38.66 -5.68
N LEU A 342 -15.48 38.78 -5.00
CA LEU A 342 -15.38 39.48 -3.72
C LEU A 342 -15.72 40.97 -3.84
N GLU A 343 -15.20 41.64 -4.88
CA GLU A 343 -15.55 43.04 -5.21
C GLU A 343 -17.06 43.21 -5.39
N THR A 344 -17.75 42.30 -6.07
CA THR A 344 -19.21 42.41 -6.24
C THR A 344 -20.00 42.29 -4.94
N VAL A 345 -19.51 41.55 -3.95
CA VAL A 345 -20.13 41.48 -2.61
C VAL A 345 -19.79 42.72 -1.78
N LEU A 346 -18.55 43.21 -1.86
CA LEU A 346 -18.11 44.44 -1.17
C LEU A 346 -18.75 45.73 -1.73
N LEU A 347 -19.34 45.67 -2.92
CA LEU A 347 -20.02 46.79 -3.58
C LEU A 347 -21.56 46.74 -3.47
N ASP A 348 -22.15 45.75 -2.78
CA ASP A 348 -23.61 45.75 -2.58
C ASP A 348 -24.04 46.80 -1.54
N SER A 349 -24.87 47.73 -2.01
CA SER A 349 -25.64 48.70 -1.23
C SER A 349 -26.39 48.18 0.01
N GLN A 350 -26.67 46.88 0.11
CA GLN A 350 -27.39 46.27 1.23
C GLN A 350 -26.49 45.72 2.34
N THR A 351 -25.17 45.68 2.12
CA THR A 351 -24.23 44.94 2.97
C THR A 351 -23.39 45.90 3.80
N ASP A 352 -23.84 46.18 5.03
CA ASP A 352 -23.15 47.08 5.98
C ASP A 352 -21.77 46.56 6.41
N ARG A 353 -21.60 45.22 6.49
CA ARG A 353 -20.36 44.54 6.90
C ARG A 353 -20.23 43.17 6.22
N VAL A 354 -19.01 42.83 5.81
CA VAL A 354 -18.63 41.48 5.35
C VAL A 354 -17.62 40.88 6.31
N LEU A 355 -17.87 39.67 6.81
CA LEU A 355 -16.84 38.85 7.45
C LEU A 355 -16.30 37.83 6.43
N CYS A 356 -14.98 37.87 6.26
CA CYS A 356 -14.23 37.15 5.24
C CYS A 356 -13.36 36.06 5.90
N PHE A 357 -13.34 34.85 5.33
CA PHE A 357 -12.44 33.76 5.76
C PHE A 357 -11.69 33.19 4.56
N THR A 358 -10.41 33.54 4.43
CA THR A 358 -9.60 33.24 3.25
C THR A 358 -8.85 31.90 3.37
N LEU A 359 -9.01 31.02 2.38
CA LEU A 359 -8.27 29.74 2.27
C LEU A 359 -7.10 29.82 1.27
N THR A 360 -6.02 30.51 1.64
CA THR A 360 -4.86 30.75 0.75
C THR A 360 -4.15 29.46 0.29
N SER A 361 -3.97 28.51 1.20
CA SER A 361 -3.28 27.22 0.99
C SER A 361 -3.89 26.33 -0.12
N LEU A 362 -5.11 26.62 -0.58
CA LEU A 362 -5.75 25.90 -1.68
C LEU A 362 -5.08 26.16 -3.03
N GLU A 363 -4.60 27.37 -3.31
CA GLU A 363 -4.13 27.77 -4.65
C GLU A 363 -2.61 28.02 -4.74
N ASP A 364 -2.00 28.66 -3.73
CA ASP A 364 -0.56 29.01 -3.68
C ASP A 364 0.38 27.80 -3.93
N GLU A 365 1.63 28.01 -4.39
CA GLU A 365 2.62 26.92 -4.47
C GLU A 365 2.83 26.25 -3.11
N ASP A 366 2.80 24.91 -3.09
CA ASP A 366 2.96 24.16 -1.85
C ASP A 366 4.45 23.94 -1.53
N PRO A 367 4.99 24.57 -0.46
CA PRO A 367 6.43 24.52 -0.16
C PRO A 367 6.88 23.13 0.32
N PHE A 368 5.97 22.30 0.83
CA PHE A 368 6.30 20.93 1.22
C PHE A 368 6.43 20.02 0.00
N LEU A 369 5.53 20.14 -0.98
CA LEU A 369 5.67 19.44 -2.26
C LEU A 369 6.96 19.87 -3.00
N SER A 370 7.30 21.16 -2.96
CA SER A 370 8.58 21.65 -3.50
C SER A 370 9.80 21.09 -2.74
N THR A 371 9.72 20.95 -1.42
CA THR A 371 10.75 20.29 -0.59
C THR A 371 10.91 18.81 -0.95
N MET A 372 9.80 18.08 -1.15
CA MET A 372 9.82 16.68 -1.60
C MET A 372 10.46 16.53 -2.98
N LYS A 373 10.07 17.38 -3.95
CA LYS A 373 10.67 17.42 -5.30
C LYS A 373 12.19 17.68 -5.23
N GLN A 374 12.60 18.69 -4.46
CA GLN A 374 14.02 19.02 -4.29
C GLN A 374 14.80 17.87 -3.64
N HIS A 375 14.22 17.17 -2.66
CA HIS A 375 14.84 15.99 -2.05
C HIS A 375 15.00 14.84 -3.07
N LYS A 376 14.02 14.60 -3.95
CA LYS A 376 14.18 13.58 -5.02
C LYS A 376 15.27 13.97 -6.03
N HIS A 377 15.33 15.23 -6.47
CA HIS A 377 16.39 15.69 -7.37
C HIS A 377 17.77 15.64 -6.70
N SER A 378 17.88 15.93 -5.40
CA SER A 378 19.14 15.72 -4.69
C SER A 378 19.50 14.24 -4.59
N GLN A 379 18.57 13.34 -4.26
CA GLN A 379 18.81 11.89 -4.25
C GLN A 379 19.38 11.35 -5.58
N GLN A 380 18.95 11.91 -6.72
CA GLN A 380 19.45 11.57 -8.06
C GLN A 380 20.89 12.07 -8.29
N LEU A 381 21.22 13.28 -7.85
CA LEU A 381 22.58 13.85 -7.94
C LEU A 381 23.57 13.21 -6.94
N TYR A 382 23.09 12.83 -5.76
CA TYR A 382 23.85 12.17 -4.68
C TYR A 382 24.18 10.68 -4.96
N GLN A 383 24.13 10.24 -6.22
CA GLN A 383 24.95 9.10 -6.65
C GLN A 383 26.45 9.45 -6.69
N ILE A 384 26.80 10.74 -6.58
CA ILE A 384 28.18 11.22 -6.42
C ILE A 384 28.28 12.04 -5.11
N SER A 385 29.07 11.54 -4.15
CA SER A 385 29.40 12.17 -2.85
C SER A 385 28.24 12.36 -1.84
N VAL A 386 28.54 12.88 -0.64
CA VAL A 386 27.79 12.61 0.61
C VAL A 386 27.49 13.89 1.41
N PHE A 387 26.35 13.88 2.12
CA PHE A 387 25.82 14.89 3.06
C PHE A 387 25.47 16.29 2.53
N LEU A 388 24.21 16.69 2.72
CA LEU A 388 23.84 17.88 3.51
C LEU A 388 22.34 17.89 3.87
N ASP A 389 21.97 18.77 4.80
CA ASP A 389 20.68 18.83 5.52
C ASP A 389 19.95 20.17 5.24
N PRO A 390 18.65 20.16 4.92
CA PRO A 390 17.80 21.35 4.92
C PRO A 390 16.66 21.28 5.95
N SER A 391 16.78 22.05 7.03
CA SER A 391 15.74 22.22 8.05
C SER A 391 14.42 22.76 7.49
N ILE A 392 13.31 22.07 7.74
CA ILE A 392 11.96 22.42 7.26
C ILE A 392 11.39 23.64 8.01
N ARG A 393 10.82 24.61 7.27
CA ARG A 393 9.98 25.67 7.86
C ARG A 393 8.55 25.16 8.06
N LEU A 394 8.03 25.29 9.29
CA LEU A 394 6.64 24.97 9.61
C LEU A 394 5.68 25.95 8.91
N TYR A 395 4.68 25.40 8.21
CA TYR A 395 3.51 26.16 7.74
C TYR A 395 2.37 26.08 8.75
N GLN A 396 1.24 26.75 8.47
CA GLN A 396 0.11 26.81 9.39
C GLN A 396 -0.42 25.40 9.74
N GLN A 397 -0.51 25.10 11.04
CA GLN A 397 -1.00 23.81 11.52
C GLN A 397 -2.50 23.64 11.22
N GLY A 398 -2.94 22.46 10.80
CA GLY A 398 -4.36 22.15 10.57
C GLY A 398 -5.24 22.40 11.80
N SER A 399 -4.69 22.26 13.01
CA SER A 399 -5.34 22.66 14.27
C SER A 399 -5.71 24.14 14.31
N LEU A 400 -4.87 25.04 13.78
CA LEU A 400 -5.15 26.47 13.64
C LEU A 400 -6.19 26.73 12.55
N ILE A 401 -6.17 25.99 11.44
CA ILE A 401 -7.19 26.08 10.39
C ILE A 401 -8.56 25.73 10.99
N THR A 402 -8.70 24.57 11.63
CA THR A 402 -9.96 24.14 12.27
C THR A 402 -10.39 25.09 13.40
N THR A 403 -9.46 25.56 14.24
CA THR A 403 -9.79 26.46 15.36
C THR A 403 -10.24 27.83 14.87
N ASN A 404 -9.51 28.45 13.93
CA ASN A 404 -9.86 29.75 13.37
C ASN A 404 -11.17 29.68 12.57
N PHE A 405 -11.38 28.59 11.82
CA PHE A 405 -12.62 28.34 11.09
C PHE A 405 -13.82 28.17 12.05
N GLN A 406 -13.67 27.39 13.13
CA GLN A 406 -14.72 27.23 14.13
C GLN A 406 -15.00 28.52 14.92
N LEU A 407 -13.97 29.33 15.20
CA LEU A 407 -14.15 30.67 15.76
C LEU A 407 -14.93 31.58 14.80
N GLY A 408 -14.61 31.55 13.51
CA GLY A 408 -15.38 32.24 12.47
C GLY A 408 -16.84 31.79 12.42
N LEU A 409 -17.09 30.47 12.45
CA LEU A 409 -18.45 29.91 12.49
C LEU A 409 -19.21 30.30 13.77
N ASN A 410 -18.55 30.37 14.92
CA ASN A 410 -19.16 30.82 16.17
C ASN A 410 -19.51 32.32 16.12
N LEU A 411 -18.62 33.15 15.56
CA LEU A 411 -18.88 34.57 15.34
C LEU A 411 -20.08 34.78 14.41
N ILE A 412 -20.12 34.05 13.27
CA ILE A 412 -21.26 34.00 12.35
C ILE A 412 -22.58 33.66 13.06
N GLN A 413 -22.58 32.64 13.91
CA GLN A 413 -23.77 32.23 14.66
C GLN A 413 -24.17 33.22 15.76
N SER A 414 -23.21 33.96 16.34
CA SER A 414 -23.47 35.00 17.34
C SER A 414 -23.96 36.33 16.74
N GLY A 415 -23.59 36.64 15.49
CA GLY A 415 -23.90 37.89 14.80
C GLY A 415 -25.33 38.00 14.26
N SER A 416 -26.29 37.24 14.80
CA SER A 416 -27.68 37.15 14.31
C SER A 416 -28.56 38.36 14.69
N ARG A 417 -27.98 39.57 14.68
CA ARG A 417 -28.68 40.86 14.75
C ARG A 417 -27.98 41.86 13.83
N ASP A 418 -28.75 42.31 12.85
CA ASP A 418 -28.43 43.29 11.81
C ASP A 418 -27.47 42.85 10.68
N LYS A 419 -27.76 43.41 9.50
CA LYS A 419 -27.35 43.00 8.15
C LYS A 419 -25.85 42.69 8.01
N THR A 420 -25.51 41.40 8.02
CA THR A 420 -24.16 40.91 7.74
C THR A 420 -24.23 39.83 6.66
N GLU A 421 -23.79 40.14 5.45
CA GLU A 421 -23.55 39.10 4.44
C GLU A 421 -22.16 38.48 4.62
N LEU A 422 -22.04 37.21 4.23
CA LEU A 422 -20.95 36.34 4.65
C LEU A 422 -20.38 35.61 3.44
N CYS A 423 -19.07 35.74 3.22
CA CYS A 423 -18.38 35.13 2.10
C CYS A 423 -16.99 34.65 2.52
N PRO A 424 -16.68 33.34 2.49
CA PRO A 424 -15.32 32.83 2.48
C PRO A 424 -14.78 32.90 1.03
N PRO A 425 -13.79 33.77 0.73
CA PRO A 425 -13.09 33.71 -0.55
C PRO A 425 -11.97 32.67 -0.56
N ALA A 426 -11.75 32.04 -1.70
CA ALA A 426 -10.42 31.56 -2.08
C ALA A 426 -9.75 32.64 -2.94
N VAL A 427 -9.07 33.60 -2.30
CA VAL A 427 -8.30 34.67 -2.97
C VAL A 427 -7.10 35.03 -2.10
N SER A 428 -5.89 34.74 -2.57
CA SER A 428 -4.64 35.21 -1.95
C SER A 428 -4.60 36.74 -1.98
N THR A 429 -4.79 37.39 -0.83
CA THR A 429 -5.01 38.84 -0.73
C THR A 429 -3.79 39.56 -0.19
N VAL A 430 -3.25 40.50 -0.98
CA VAL A 430 -2.30 41.51 -0.48
C VAL A 430 -3.07 42.51 0.39
N ASN A 431 -2.47 42.92 1.52
CA ASN A 431 -3.12 43.83 2.47
C ASN A 431 -3.45 45.20 1.86
N HIS A 432 -4.74 45.48 1.68
CA HIS A 432 -5.25 46.84 1.49
C HIS A 432 -6.33 47.19 2.53
N GLN A 433 -5.87 47.75 3.65
CA GLN A 433 -6.73 48.61 4.46
C GLN A 433 -7.06 49.88 3.66
N LYS A 434 -8.33 50.24 3.58
CA LYS A 434 -8.75 51.62 3.37
C LYS A 434 -9.34 52.16 4.67
N THR A 435 -8.87 53.34 5.04
CA THR A 435 -9.43 54.22 6.08
C THR A 435 -10.60 55.01 5.52
#